data_AF-A0A818RY29-F1
#
_entry.id   AF-A0A818RY29-F1
#
_cell.length_a   1.000
_cell.length_b   1.000
_cell.length_c   1.000
_cell.angle_alpha   90.00
_cell.angle_beta   90.00
_cell.angle_gamma   90.00
#
_symmetry.space_group_name_H-M   'P 1'
#
loop_
_entity.id
_entity.type
_entity.pdbx_description
1 polymer ?
#
loop_
_entity_poly.entity_id
_entity_poly.type
_entity_poly.pdbx_seq_one_letter_code
_entity_poly.pdbx_strand_id
1 'polypeptide(L)'
;MGSNPSKSTKNVKIGEASEFYWACRTGDYQKAKMIISNLTYDQLNQIEPNGSTALHAATYYNHLKIVELLLQHGCARTTLNRFGYTAFEEAQTDQMRSIFYRPSSQRFMDENPSQSFELSSNSDEHDEMEDDTTNDWVKCHLNKKDAHEANFMDSIARAPVIMRKILQIRLEQESKELLKSFLDDNVKKTDPQYPHVIELFEEFKKNKKIMPLLTLYTAETPVVGALQNDCDSFAALLYLHLPELEDRAYKGLAYRGARMTNDELRAYQWALKQRGRVLETRTFQSMSKNEKVALRFANNKKYEKPISVLLSFYFPEVCRTAIDLTKISDRLLNLSEFPEEEEVTLLPFTLFQVSAINVDATRKNQYRITLTNVPVKNNSI
;
A
#
# COMPACT_ATOMS: atom_id res chain seq x y z
N MET A 1 -38.16 -33.01 -24.34
CA MET A 1 -37.16 -33.47 -23.34
C MET A 1 -36.27 -32.28 -23.03
N GLY A 2 -36.57 -31.56 -21.94
CA GLY A 2 -35.81 -30.40 -21.51
C GLY A 2 -35.59 -30.52 -20.01
N SER A 3 -34.49 -31.14 -19.62
CA SER A 3 -34.06 -31.25 -18.22
C SER A 3 -33.35 -29.95 -17.83
N ASN A 4 -34.06 -29.14 -17.05
CA ASN A 4 -33.51 -28.03 -16.29
C ASN A 4 -32.47 -28.56 -15.29
N PRO A 5 -31.24 -28.02 -15.21
CA PRO A 5 -30.35 -28.35 -14.10
C PRO A 5 -30.85 -27.60 -12.87
N SER A 6 -31.47 -28.35 -11.96
CA SER A 6 -31.84 -27.89 -10.63
C SER A 6 -30.61 -27.31 -9.92
N LYS A 7 -30.65 -26.01 -9.60
CA LYS A 7 -29.76 -25.40 -8.62
C LYS A 7 -29.90 -26.18 -7.32
N SER A 8 -28.85 -26.89 -6.91
CA SER A 8 -28.75 -27.51 -5.59
C SER A 8 -28.55 -26.41 -4.54
N THR A 9 -29.62 -25.77 -4.12
CA THR A 9 -29.64 -24.98 -2.90
C THR A 9 -29.55 -25.96 -1.72
N LYS A 10 -28.33 -26.22 -1.23
CA LYS A 10 -28.13 -26.93 0.04
C LYS A 10 -28.90 -26.15 1.13
N ASN A 11 -29.89 -26.81 1.74
CA ASN A 11 -30.62 -26.33 2.92
C ASN A 11 -29.62 -25.96 4.03
N VAL A 12 -29.37 -24.66 4.24
CA VAL A 12 -28.68 -24.17 5.42
C VAL A 12 -29.69 -24.25 6.58
N LYS A 13 -29.49 -25.18 7.51
CA LYS A 13 -30.30 -25.23 8.73
C LYS A 13 -30.01 -23.97 9.55
N ILE A 14 -31.05 -23.19 9.82
CA ILE A 14 -30.96 -21.94 10.57
C ILE A 14 -30.35 -22.25 11.96
N GLY A 15 -29.18 -21.67 12.24
CA GLY A 15 -28.45 -21.84 13.51
C GLY A 15 -27.31 -22.86 13.49
N GLU A 16 -27.12 -23.64 12.42
CA GLU A 16 -25.93 -24.49 12.26
C GLU A 16 -24.82 -23.70 11.54
N ALA A 17 -23.58 -23.81 12.04
CA ALA A 17 -22.43 -23.17 11.40
C ALA A 17 -22.11 -23.81 10.04
N SER A 18 -21.54 -23.03 9.12
CA SER A 18 -21.27 -23.48 7.76
C SER A 18 -20.33 -24.69 7.69
N GLU A 19 -20.45 -25.46 6.60
CA GLU A 19 -19.56 -26.59 6.32
C GLU A 19 -18.08 -26.15 6.23
N PHE A 20 -17.84 -24.93 5.72
CA PHE A 20 -16.51 -24.34 5.62
C PHE A 20 -15.92 -24.00 6.99
N TYR A 21 -16.73 -23.38 7.86
CA TYR A 21 -16.33 -23.09 9.22
C TYR A 21 -15.93 -24.36 9.99
N TRP A 22 -16.72 -25.42 9.88
CA TRP A 22 -16.40 -26.68 10.53
C TRP A 22 -15.09 -27.29 10.03
N ALA A 23 -14.86 -27.29 8.71
CA ALA A 23 -13.59 -27.75 8.16
C ALA A 23 -12.39 -26.96 8.73
N CYS A 24 -12.54 -25.63 8.84
CA CYS A 24 -11.51 -24.78 9.43
C CYS A 24 -11.30 -25.04 10.92
N ARG A 25 -12.39 -25.26 11.67
CA ARG A 25 -12.35 -25.55 13.10
C ARG A 25 -11.71 -26.90 13.44
N THR A 26 -12.05 -27.94 12.68
CA THR A 26 -11.56 -29.31 12.92
C THR A 26 -10.19 -29.58 12.31
N GLY A 27 -9.65 -28.66 11.52
CA GLY A 27 -8.35 -28.84 10.87
C GLY A 27 -8.40 -29.65 9.57
N ASP A 28 -9.58 -29.79 8.96
CA ASP A 28 -9.74 -30.52 7.69
C ASP A 28 -9.30 -29.64 6.51
N TYR A 29 -7.98 -29.59 6.31
CA TYR A 29 -7.35 -28.76 5.28
C TYR A 29 -7.82 -29.09 3.85
N GLN A 30 -8.00 -30.37 3.52
CA GLN A 30 -8.40 -30.76 2.16
C GLN A 30 -9.82 -30.30 1.85
N LYS A 31 -10.73 -30.46 2.82
CA LYS A 31 -12.09 -29.97 2.70
C LYS A 31 -12.15 -28.44 2.64
N ALA A 32 -11.39 -27.75 3.50
CA ALA A 32 -11.27 -26.29 3.45
C ALA A 32 -10.78 -25.81 2.08
N LYS A 33 -9.72 -26.43 1.54
CA LYS A 33 -9.15 -26.12 0.23
C LYS A 33 -10.12 -26.37 -0.93
N MET A 34 -10.93 -27.42 -0.86
CA MET A 34 -11.94 -27.72 -1.88
C MET A 34 -13.09 -26.71 -1.87
N ILE A 35 -13.52 -26.27 -0.69
CA ILE A 35 -14.67 -25.37 -0.55
C ILE A 35 -14.28 -23.93 -0.89
N ILE A 36 -13.12 -23.46 -0.41
CA ILE A 36 -12.71 -22.04 -0.49
C ILE A 36 -12.68 -21.49 -1.92
N SER A 37 -12.34 -22.32 -2.92
CA SER A 37 -12.25 -21.92 -4.33
C SER A 37 -13.58 -21.50 -4.96
N ASN A 38 -14.70 -21.86 -4.33
CA ASN A 38 -16.05 -21.53 -4.81
C ASN A 38 -16.76 -20.52 -3.89
N LEU A 39 -16.08 -19.99 -2.87
CA LEU A 39 -16.66 -19.01 -1.96
C LEU A 39 -16.57 -17.61 -2.55
N THR A 40 -17.66 -16.87 -2.39
CA THR A 40 -17.64 -15.41 -2.52
C THR A 40 -16.93 -14.77 -1.32
N TYR A 41 -16.54 -13.50 -1.45
CA TYR A 41 -15.91 -12.75 -0.36
C TYR A 41 -16.79 -12.71 0.91
N ASP A 42 -18.09 -12.51 0.75
CA ASP A 42 -19.05 -12.51 1.86
C ASP A 42 -19.13 -13.86 2.58
N GLN A 43 -19.11 -14.96 1.82
CA GLN A 43 -19.14 -16.31 2.39
C GLN A 43 -17.85 -16.67 3.11
N LEU A 44 -16.70 -16.23 2.59
CA LEU A 44 -15.40 -16.41 3.23
C LEU A 44 -15.34 -15.71 4.61
N ASN A 45 -15.98 -14.54 4.70
CA ASN A 45 -15.97 -13.69 5.89
C ASN A 45 -17.24 -13.81 6.75
N GLN A 46 -18.07 -14.81 6.49
CA GLN A 46 -19.30 -15.04 7.22
C GLN A 46 -19.04 -15.17 8.72
N ILE A 47 -19.80 -14.41 9.52
CA ILE A 47 -19.86 -14.57 10.97
C ILE A 47 -20.84 -15.70 11.28
N GLU A 48 -20.35 -16.74 11.94
CA GLU A 48 -21.13 -17.93 12.27
C GLU A 48 -22.03 -17.71 13.50
N PRO A 49 -22.97 -18.62 13.81
CA PRO A 49 -23.88 -18.47 14.95
C PRO A 49 -23.20 -18.27 16.32
N ASN A 50 -21.94 -18.70 16.46
CA ASN A 50 -21.15 -18.46 17.67
C ASN A 50 -20.41 -17.12 17.66
N GLY A 51 -20.64 -16.27 16.65
CA GLY A 51 -20.06 -14.94 16.51
C GLY A 51 -18.62 -14.92 16.00
N SER A 52 -18.09 -16.02 15.49
CA SER A 52 -16.72 -16.10 14.97
C SER A 52 -16.71 -16.38 13.47
N THR A 53 -15.65 -15.95 12.77
CA THR A 53 -15.42 -16.33 11.37
C THR A 53 -14.60 -17.62 11.26
N ALA A 54 -14.47 -18.16 10.05
CA ALA A 54 -13.58 -19.29 9.76
C ALA A 54 -12.12 -19.02 10.17
N LEU A 55 -11.63 -17.78 9.98
CA LEU A 55 -10.28 -17.37 10.38
C LEU A 55 -10.08 -17.43 11.90
N HIS A 56 -11.05 -16.98 12.69
CA HIS A 56 -11.00 -17.11 14.14
C HIS A 56 -10.90 -18.58 14.57
N ALA A 57 -11.72 -19.46 13.98
CA ALA A 57 -11.71 -20.88 14.33
C ALA A 57 -10.37 -21.54 13.98
N ALA A 58 -9.88 -21.37 12.76
CA ALA A 58 -8.58 -21.93 12.35
C ALA A 58 -7.44 -21.43 13.26
N THR A 59 -7.50 -20.17 13.67
CA THR A 59 -6.47 -19.54 14.51
C THR A 59 -6.52 -20.04 15.95
N TYR A 60 -7.70 -20.01 16.58
CA TYR A 60 -7.89 -20.45 17.96
C TYR A 60 -7.50 -21.92 18.15
N TYR A 61 -7.81 -22.78 17.17
CA TYR A 61 -7.46 -24.21 17.20
C TYR A 61 -6.06 -24.51 16.61
N ASN A 62 -5.24 -23.49 16.35
CA ASN A 62 -3.85 -23.58 15.92
C ASN A 62 -3.61 -24.32 14.58
N HIS A 63 -4.53 -24.19 13.62
CA HIS A 63 -4.44 -24.83 12.29
C HIS A 63 -3.67 -23.95 11.29
N LEU A 64 -2.36 -23.86 11.48
CA LEU A 64 -1.43 -22.98 10.71
C LEU A 64 -1.68 -22.98 9.19
N LYS A 65 -1.75 -24.17 8.56
CA LYS A 65 -1.97 -24.31 7.11
C LYS A 65 -3.33 -23.80 6.62
N ILE A 66 -4.36 -23.89 7.45
CA ILE A 66 -5.69 -23.37 7.12
C ILE A 66 -5.69 -21.86 7.26
N VAL A 67 -5.03 -21.32 8.29
CA VAL A 67 -4.85 -19.87 8.43
C VAL A 67 -4.11 -19.32 7.21
N GLU A 68 -2.98 -19.91 6.81
CA GLU A 68 -2.27 -19.53 5.58
C GLU A 68 -3.18 -19.55 4.34
N LEU A 69 -3.96 -20.62 4.17
CA LEU A 69 -4.91 -20.76 3.06
C LEU A 69 -5.96 -19.63 3.06
N LEU A 70 -6.54 -19.33 4.22
CA LEU A 70 -7.55 -18.28 4.37
C LEU A 70 -6.98 -16.90 4.05
N LEU A 71 -5.80 -16.58 4.60
CA LEU A 71 -5.12 -15.31 4.35
C LEU A 71 -4.77 -15.14 2.87
N GLN A 72 -4.33 -16.21 2.20
CA GLN A 72 -4.06 -16.21 0.76
C GLN A 72 -5.29 -15.89 -0.11
N HIS A 73 -6.49 -16.15 0.38
CA HIS A 73 -7.75 -15.85 -0.32
C HIS A 73 -8.36 -14.51 0.09
N GLY A 74 -7.58 -13.65 0.77
CA GLY A 74 -8.01 -12.29 1.13
C GLY A 74 -9.13 -12.25 2.16
N CYS A 75 -9.16 -13.19 3.11
CA CYS A 75 -10.13 -13.11 4.20
C CYS A 75 -9.86 -11.85 5.06
N ALA A 76 -10.92 -11.26 5.59
CA ALA A 76 -10.85 -10.10 6.46
C ALA A 76 -10.22 -10.49 7.80
N ARG A 77 -9.07 -9.89 8.09
CA ARG A 77 -8.27 -10.14 9.30
C ARG A 77 -8.70 -9.32 10.50
N THR A 78 -9.44 -8.25 10.23
CA THR A 78 -9.87 -7.26 11.21
C THR A 78 -11.29 -7.48 11.71
N THR A 79 -12.01 -8.47 11.18
CA THR A 79 -13.35 -8.82 11.66
C THR A 79 -13.26 -9.19 13.13
N LEU A 80 -14.13 -8.58 13.95
CA LEU A 80 -14.22 -8.87 15.38
C LEU A 80 -15.22 -9.99 15.62
N ASN A 81 -14.87 -10.92 16.51
CA ASN A 81 -15.80 -11.92 17.00
C ASN A 81 -16.78 -11.34 18.05
N ARG A 82 -17.68 -12.17 18.59
CA ARG A 82 -18.62 -11.77 19.66
C ARG A 82 -17.98 -11.26 20.96
N PHE A 83 -16.69 -11.52 21.16
CA PHE A 83 -15.92 -11.06 22.32
C PHE A 83 -15.16 -9.76 22.03
N GLY A 84 -15.22 -9.25 20.79
CA GLY A 84 -14.50 -8.05 20.38
C GLY A 84 -13.05 -8.29 20.00
N TYR A 85 -12.63 -9.55 19.79
CA TYR A 85 -11.28 -9.90 19.37
C TYR A 85 -11.22 -10.20 17.88
N THR A 86 -10.09 -9.84 17.26
CA THR A 86 -9.67 -10.31 15.95
C THR A 86 -9.13 -11.74 16.02
N ALA A 87 -9.01 -12.42 14.88
CA ALA A 87 -8.38 -13.73 14.83
C ALA A 87 -6.92 -13.71 15.32
N PHE A 88 -6.17 -12.64 15.02
CA PHE A 88 -4.79 -12.47 15.50
C PHE A 88 -4.69 -12.47 17.02
N GLU A 89 -5.61 -11.80 17.71
CA GLU A 89 -5.64 -11.71 19.17
C GLU A 89 -6.01 -13.04 19.84
N GLU A 90 -6.76 -13.89 19.14
CA GLU A 90 -7.08 -15.27 19.57
C GLU A 90 -5.91 -16.26 19.38
N ALA A 91 -4.81 -15.84 18.73
CA ALA A 91 -3.66 -16.70 18.51
C ALA A 91 -2.95 -17.05 19.83
N GLN A 92 -2.81 -18.34 20.12
CA GLN A 92 -2.21 -18.84 21.37
C GLN A 92 -0.68 -18.93 21.33
N THR A 93 -0.09 -18.94 20.13
CA THR A 93 1.35 -19.15 19.93
C THR A 93 1.98 -18.04 19.10
N ASP A 94 3.25 -17.74 19.34
CA ASP A 94 3.99 -16.78 18.52
C ASP A 94 4.17 -17.28 17.08
N GLN A 95 4.22 -18.60 16.88
CA GLN A 95 4.22 -19.20 15.54
C GLN A 95 2.94 -18.86 14.78
N MET A 96 1.77 -18.96 15.42
CA MET A 96 0.51 -18.57 14.79
C MET A 96 0.47 -17.06 14.52
N ARG A 97 0.85 -16.23 15.49
CA ARG A 97 0.98 -14.77 15.29
C ARG A 97 1.92 -14.44 14.13
N SER A 98 2.96 -15.25 13.91
CA SER A 98 3.90 -15.01 12.83
C SER A 98 3.33 -15.20 11.43
N ILE A 99 2.34 -16.08 11.25
CA ILE A 99 1.59 -16.25 9.99
C ILE A 99 0.71 -15.03 9.73
N PHE A 100 0.22 -14.46 10.82
CA PHE A 100 -0.45 -13.17 10.79
C PHE A 100 0.51 -12.01 10.64
N TYR A 101 1.82 -12.21 10.40
CA TYR A 101 2.72 -11.20 9.85
C TYR A 101 2.85 -11.32 8.35
N ARG A 102 3.02 -10.17 7.72
CA ARG A 102 3.02 -9.98 6.28
C ARG A 102 4.21 -10.80 5.77
N PRO A 103 4.04 -11.77 4.86
CA PRO A 103 5.15 -12.60 4.42
C PRO A 103 6.12 -11.76 3.59
N SER A 104 6.99 -11.02 4.27
CA SER A 104 8.13 -10.31 3.71
C SER A 104 7.82 -9.56 2.42
N SER A 105 6.84 -8.64 2.42
CA SER A 105 6.80 -7.70 1.30
C SER A 105 8.01 -6.79 1.41
N GLN A 106 8.81 -6.72 0.34
CA GLN A 106 9.81 -5.68 0.10
C GLN A 106 9.17 -4.27 0.03
N ARG A 107 8.02 -4.07 0.66
CA ARG A 107 7.20 -2.87 0.60
C ARG A 107 7.87 -1.68 1.25
N PHE A 108 8.66 -1.90 2.30
CA PHE A 108 9.56 -0.90 2.85
C PHE A 108 10.95 -0.95 2.22
N MET A 109 11.10 -1.60 1.06
CA MET A 109 12.30 -1.59 0.24
C MET A 109 11.99 -0.89 -1.08
N ASP A 110 12.82 0.06 -1.45
CA ASP A 110 12.84 0.61 -2.80
C ASP A 110 13.94 -0.11 -3.58
N GLU A 111 13.56 -0.98 -4.52
CA GLU A 111 14.52 -1.68 -5.38
C GLU A 111 14.86 -0.90 -6.65
N ASN A 112 14.00 0.06 -7.03
CA ASN A 112 14.17 0.92 -8.21
C ASN A 112 13.94 2.41 -7.85
N PRO A 113 14.85 3.04 -7.10
CA PRO A 113 14.73 4.44 -6.70
C PRO A 113 14.50 5.41 -7.87
N SER A 114 15.07 5.11 -9.03
CA SER A 114 14.88 5.84 -10.30
C SER A 114 13.46 5.78 -10.88
N GLN A 115 12.63 4.82 -10.46
CA GLN A 115 11.19 4.78 -10.77
C GLN A 115 10.37 5.43 -9.65
N SER A 116 10.77 5.25 -8.40
CA SER A 116 10.10 5.80 -7.21
C SER A 116 10.15 7.33 -7.15
N PHE A 117 11.26 7.90 -7.60
CA PHE A 117 11.49 9.33 -7.80
C PHE A 117 11.88 9.57 -9.26
N GLU A 118 11.57 10.73 -9.82
CA GLU A 118 12.08 11.11 -11.15
C GLU A 118 13.61 11.34 -11.15
N LEU A 119 14.39 10.27 -11.06
CA LEU A 119 15.84 10.29 -11.16
C LEU A 119 16.21 9.59 -12.48
N SER A 120 16.62 10.33 -13.50
CA SER A 120 17.01 9.75 -14.79
C SER A 120 18.43 9.20 -14.73
N SER A 121 18.61 7.92 -15.07
CA SER A 121 19.93 7.39 -15.46
C SER A 121 19.99 7.30 -16.98
N ASN A 122 20.92 7.99 -17.65
CA ASN A 122 21.14 7.82 -19.08
C ASN A 122 21.59 6.37 -19.35
N SER A 123 20.76 5.59 -20.06
CA SER A 123 21.20 4.38 -20.75
C SER A 123 21.26 4.52 -22.28
N ASP A 124 20.86 5.65 -22.84
CA ASP A 124 20.90 5.87 -24.30
C ASP A 124 21.38 7.29 -24.58
N GLU A 125 22.69 7.44 -24.76
CA GLU A 125 23.39 8.36 -25.68
C GLU A 125 24.83 8.53 -25.19
N HIS A 126 25.77 8.00 -25.97
CA HIS A 126 27.18 8.36 -25.90
C HIS A 126 27.29 9.82 -26.36
N ASP A 127 27.91 10.67 -25.55
CA ASP A 127 28.87 11.63 -26.08
C ASP A 127 29.88 12.08 -25.01
N GLU A 128 31.14 12.06 -25.43
CA GLU A 128 32.29 12.62 -24.74
C GLU A 128 32.20 14.14 -24.78
N MET A 129 32.17 14.83 -23.64
CA MET A 129 32.84 16.13 -23.45
C MET A 129 32.92 16.49 -21.95
N GLU A 130 34.10 16.95 -21.53
CA GLU A 130 34.40 17.52 -20.22
C GLU A 130 33.69 18.87 -20.02
N ASP A 131 32.77 18.96 -19.05
CA ASP A 131 32.58 20.11 -18.16
C ASP A 131 31.67 19.70 -16.97
N ASP A 132 31.85 20.34 -15.81
CA ASP A 132 31.30 20.03 -14.47
C ASP A 132 29.77 20.19 -14.32
N THR A 133 28.98 19.84 -15.33
CA THR A 133 27.51 19.94 -15.29
C THR A 133 26.82 18.83 -16.08
N THR A 134 26.42 17.75 -15.43
CA THR A 134 25.53 16.73 -16.00
C THR A 134 24.05 17.15 -15.85
N ASN A 135 23.52 17.85 -16.86
CA ASN A 135 22.14 18.36 -16.84
C ASN A 135 21.04 17.28 -16.95
N ASP A 136 21.37 16.00 -17.16
CA ASP A 136 20.35 14.96 -17.47
C ASP A 136 20.24 13.81 -16.46
N TRP A 137 20.89 13.88 -15.29
CA TRP A 137 20.93 12.75 -14.33
C TRP A 137 19.84 12.76 -13.25
N VAL A 138 19.11 13.87 -13.09
CA VAL A 138 18.05 14.01 -12.09
C VAL A 138 16.96 14.95 -12.62
N LYS A 139 15.81 14.41 -13.00
CA LYS A 139 14.58 15.19 -13.28
C LYS A 139 13.98 15.67 -11.96
N CYS A 140 14.63 16.67 -11.35
CA CYS A 140 14.08 17.40 -10.21
C CYS A 140 13.53 18.74 -10.68
N HIS A 141 12.43 19.18 -10.07
CA HIS A 141 11.91 20.51 -10.38
C HIS A 141 12.84 21.56 -9.77
N LEU A 142 13.03 22.68 -10.49
CA LEU A 142 13.88 23.79 -10.03
C LEU A 142 13.42 24.32 -8.68
N ASN A 143 12.10 24.31 -8.46
CA ASN A 143 11.45 24.60 -7.19
C ASN A 143 10.04 23.99 -7.19
N LYS A 144 9.34 24.10 -6.06
CA LYS A 144 7.99 23.55 -5.90
C LYS A 144 6.92 24.11 -6.84
N LYS A 145 7.10 25.31 -7.43
CA LYS A 145 6.13 25.89 -8.38
C LYS A 145 6.22 25.26 -9.77
N ASP A 146 7.41 24.75 -10.11
CA ASP A 146 7.67 24.09 -11.39
C ASP A 146 7.27 22.60 -11.37
N ALA A 147 6.84 22.08 -10.22
CA ALA A 147 6.24 20.76 -10.06
C ALA A 147 4.76 20.77 -10.47
N HIS A 148 4.49 21.02 -11.76
CA HIS A 148 3.13 21.31 -12.25
C HIS A 148 2.10 20.23 -11.93
N GLU A 149 2.49 18.95 -12.00
CA GLU A 149 1.61 17.82 -11.69
C GLU A 149 1.27 17.75 -10.20
N ALA A 150 2.27 17.85 -9.30
CA ALA A 150 2.02 17.97 -7.86
C ALA A 150 1.13 19.16 -7.50
N ASN A 151 1.33 20.32 -8.14
CA ASN A 151 0.46 21.48 -7.94
C ASN A 151 -0.96 21.22 -8.44
N PHE A 152 -1.13 20.58 -9.60
CA PHE A 152 -2.44 20.23 -10.13
C PHE A 152 -3.16 19.24 -9.22
N MET A 153 -2.50 18.17 -8.79
CA MET A 153 -3.06 17.16 -7.90
C MET A 153 -3.45 17.75 -6.54
N ASP A 154 -2.59 18.54 -5.91
CA ASP A 154 -2.92 19.26 -4.67
C ASP A 154 -4.11 20.22 -4.86
N SER A 155 -4.25 20.85 -6.03
CA SER A 155 -5.41 21.70 -6.35
C SER A 155 -6.73 20.92 -6.42
N ILE A 156 -6.71 19.69 -6.94
CA ILE A 156 -7.88 18.79 -6.94
C ILE A 156 -8.31 18.50 -5.51
N ALA A 157 -7.37 18.13 -4.64
CA ALA A 157 -7.66 17.83 -3.24
C ALA A 157 -8.17 19.06 -2.47
N ARG A 158 -7.65 20.25 -2.77
CA ARG A 158 -8.04 21.51 -2.10
C ARG A 158 -9.26 22.20 -2.72
N ALA A 159 -9.76 21.73 -3.86
CA ALA A 159 -10.82 22.40 -4.60
C ALA A 159 -12.02 22.77 -3.68
N PRO A 160 -12.67 23.93 -3.86
CA PRO A 160 -13.87 24.26 -3.10
C PRO A 160 -14.99 23.24 -3.33
N VAL A 161 -15.95 23.14 -2.40
CA VAL A 161 -17.03 22.12 -2.42
C VAL A 161 -17.77 22.06 -3.77
N ILE A 162 -18.10 23.22 -4.36
CA ILE A 162 -18.79 23.29 -5.65
C ILE A 162 -17.91 22.72 -6.77
N MET A 163 -16.64 23.10 -6.79
CA MET A 163 -15.69 22.62 -7.80
C MET A 163 -15.42 21.12 -7.65
N ARG A 164 -15.31 20.61 -6.41
CA ARG A 164 -15.22 19.16 -6.17
C ARG A 164 -16.43 18.42 -6.73
N LYS A 165 -17.66 18.92 -6.53
CA LYS A 165 -18.85 18.29 -7.10
C LYS A 165 -18.79 18.22 -8.63
N ILE A 166 -18.28 19.26 -9.29
CA ILE A 166 -18.10 19.27 -10.76
C ILE A 166 -17.04 18.24 -11.18
N LEU A 167 -15.88 18.23 -10.51
CA LEU A 167 -14.82 17.25 -10.77
C LEU A 167 -15.30 15.81 -10.52
N GLN A 168 -16.09 15.58 -9.46
CA GLN A 168 -16.70 14.28 -9.13
C GLN A 168 -17.68 13.77 -10.19
N ILE A 169 -18.26 14.64 -11.03
CA ILE A 169 -19.18 14.19 -12.08
C ILE A 169 -18.40 13.65 -13.28
N ARG A 170 -17.30 14.32 -13.68
CA ARG A 170 -16.57 14.00 -14.91
C ARG A 170 -15.28 13.24 -14.66
N LEU A 171 -14.37 13.81 -13.86
CA LEU A 171 -13.06 13.23 -13.59
C LEU A 171 -13.17 11.90 -12.81
N GLU A 172 -14.05 11.82 -11.81
CA GLU A 172 -14.25 10.58 -11.03
C GLU A 172 -14.78 9.45 -11.91
N GLN A 173 -15.68 9.75 -12.86
CA GLN A 173 -16.26 8.74 -13.73
C GLN A 173 -15.22 8.19 -14.72
N GLU A 174 -14.48 9.07 -15.40
CA GLU A 174 -13.39 8.69 -16.29
C GLU A 174 -12.30 7.90 -15.52
N SER A 175 -11.92 8.37 -14.33
CA SER A 175 -10.90 7.70 -13.52
C SER A 175 -11.36 6.33 -12.97
N LYS A 176 -12.66 6.14 -12.72
CA LYS A 176 -13.22 4.82 -12.36
C LYS A 176 -13.14 3.83 -13.51
N GLU A 177 -13.33 4.29 -14.74
CA GLU A 177 -13.20 3.46 -15.93
C GLU A 177 -11.73 3.07 -16.17
N LEU A 178 -10.80 4.01 -16.00
CA LEU A 178 -9.37 3.75 -16.03
C LEU A 178 -8.95 2.72 -14.97
N LEU A 179 -9.35 2.93 -13.70
CA LEU A 179 -9.07 1.98 -12.63
C LEU A 179 -9.65 0.59 -12.93
N LYS A 180 -10.87 0.52 -13.49
CA LYS A 180 -11.46 -0.77 -13.87
C LYS A 180 -10.63 -1.49 -14.93
N SER A 181 -10.25 -0.78 -16.00
CA SER A 181 -9.41 -1.36 -17.06
C SER A 181 -8.09 -1.85 -16.47
N PHE A 182 -7.45 -1.03 -15.64
CA PHE A 182 -6.22 -1.38 -14.94
C PHE A 182 -6.37 -2.66 -14.10
N LEU A 183 -7.46 -2.80 -13.34
CA LEU A 183 -7.73 -4.02 -12.55
C LEU A 183 -7.96 -5.25 -13.43
N ASP A 184 -8.71 -5.11 -14.53
CA ASP A 184 -8.99 -6.19 -15.48
C ASP A 184 -7.68 -6.69 -16.16
N ASP A 185 -6.76 -5.78 -16.46
CA ASP A 185 -5.47 -6.08 -17.09
C ASP A 185 -4.44 -6.72 -16.12
N ASN A 186 -4.48 -6.34 -14.84
CA ASN A 186 -3.46 -6.71 -13.86
C ASN A 186 -3.89 -7.80 -12.86
N VAL A 187 -5.19 -8.06 -12.68
CA VAL A 187 -5.69 -9.05 -11.71
C VAL A 187 -6.49 -10.14 -12.41
N LYS A 188 -5.88 -11.31 -12.57
CA LYS A 188 -6.51 -12.45 -13.23
C LYS A 188 -7.65 -13.02 -12.39
N LYS A 189 -8.75 -13.42 -13.03
CA LYS A 189 -9.89 -14.12 -12.37
C LYS A 189 -9.51 -15.41 -11.64
N THR A 190 -8.38 -16.01 -11.99
CA THR A 190 -7.85 -17.22 -11.35
C THR A 190 -7.07 -16.92 -10.06
N ASP A 191 -6.77 -15.64 -9.79
CA ASP A 191 -6.06 -15.24 -8.58
C ASP A 191 -6.96 -15.41 -7.34
N PRO A 192 -6.47 -16.06 -6.27
CA PRO A 192 -7.24 -16.23 -5.03
C PRO A 192 -7.79 -14.94 -4.42
N GLN A 193 -7.13 -13.80 -4.65
CA GLN A 193 -7.53 -12.50 -4.12
C GLN A 193 -8.43 -11.69 -5.05
N TYR A 194 -8.68 -12.16 -6.28
CA TYR A 194 -9.54 -11.45 -7.25
C TYR A 194 -10.92 -11.09 -6.67
N PRO A 195 -11.65 -11.98 -5.97
CA PRO A 195 -12.96 -11.62 -5.40
C PRO A 195 -12.89 -10.46 -4.40
N HIS A 196 -11.83 -10.42 -3.57
CA HIS A 196 -11.63 -9.35 -2.59
C HIS A 196 -11.36 -8.01 -3.29
N VAL A 197 -10.49 -8.00 -4.32
CA VAL A 197 -10.16 -6.82 -5.12
C VAL A 197 -11.40 -6.22 -5.77
N ILE A 198 -12.24 -7.06 -6.40
CA ILE A 198 -13.47 -6.59 -7.06
C ILE A 198 -14.48 -6.06 -6.05
N GLU A 199 -14.62 -6.72 -4.89
CA GLU A 199 -15.53 -6.24 -3.83
C GLU A 199 -15.14 -4.85 -3.33
N LEU A 200 -13.84 -4.62 -3.06
CA LEU A 200 -13.35 -3.29 -2.64
C LEU A 200 -13.67 -2.20 -3.69
N PHE A 201 -13.49 -2.52 -4.98
CA PHE A 201 -13.78 -1.59 -6.06
C PHE A 201 -15.29 -1.30 -6.20
N GLU A 202 -16.14 -2.32 -6.11
CA GLU A 202 -17.60 -2.15 -6.16
C GLU A 202 -18.15 -1.42 -4.92
N GLU A 203 -17.59 -1.68 -3.74
CA GLU A 203 -17.91 -0.95 -2.50
C GLU A 203 -17.56 0.54 -2.65
N PHE A 204 -16.38 0.85 -3.19
CA PHE A 204 -15.99 2.23 -3.50
C PHE A 204 -16.98 2.89 -4.47
N LYS A 205 -17.34 2.21 -5.57
CA LYS A 205 -18.31 2.74 -6.55
C LYS A 205 -19.66 3.05 -5.93
N LYS A 206 -20.15 2.18 -5.04
CA LYS A 206 -21.46 2.31 -4.39
C LYS A 206 -21.48 3.39 -3.31
N ASN A 207 -20.52 3.35 -2.39
CA ASN A 207 -20.54 4.15 -1.18
C ASN A 207 -19.79 5.49 -1.31
N LYS A 208 -18.94 5.62 -2.35
CA LYS A 208 -18.05 6.77 -2.59
C LYS A 208 -17.18 7.13 -1.38
N LYS A 209 -16.88 6.16 -0.54
CA LYS A 209 -16.00 6.31 0.62
C LYS A 209 -14.59 5.96 0.22
N ILE A 210 -13.61 6.73 0.67
CA ILE A 210 -12.20 6.51 0.32
C ILE A 210 -11.62 5.19 0.86
N MET A 211 -12.22 4.59 1.88
CA MET A 211 -11.61 3.46 2.58
C MET A 211 -11.42 2.22 1.71
N PRO A 212 -12.40 1.70 0.96
CA PRO A 212 -12.19 0.54 0.10
C PRO A 212 -11.13 0.80 -0.98
N LEU A 213 -11.10 2.02 -1.52
CA LEU A 213 -10.10 2.45 -2.49
C LEU A 213 -8.69 2.50 -1.89
N LEU A 214 -8.54 3.04 -0.68
CA LEU A 214 -7.25 3.05 0.01
C LEU A 214 -6.81 1.62 0.37
N THR A 215 -7.70 0.77 0.86
CA THR A 215 -7.42 -0.65 1.12
C THR A 215 -6.94 -1.35 -0.15
N LEU A 216 -7.60 -1.11 -1.30
CA LEU A 216 -7.22 -1.68 -2.59
C LEU A 216 -5.76 -1.36 -2.94
N TYR A 217 -5.30 -0.15 -2.64
CA TYR A 217 -3.93 0.29 -2.94
C TYR A 217 -2.90 -0.08 -1.87
N THR A 218 -3.33 -0.53 -0.69
CA THR A 218 -2.44 -0.83 0.43
C THR A 218 -2.50 -2.30 0.89
N ALA A 219 -3.46 -3.10 0.44
CA ALA A 219 -3.55 -4.52 0.77
C ALA A 219 -2.53 -5.35 -0.03
N GLU A 220 -2.17 -6.57 0.40
CA GLU A 220 -1.22 -7.42 -0.35
C GLU A 220 -1.87 -8.15 -1.52
N THR A 221 -2.55 -7.39 -2.37
CA THR A 221 -3.17 -7.89 -3.59
C THR A 221 -2.20 -7.73 -4.76
N PRO A 222 -2.41 -8.46 -5.87
CA PRO A 222 -1.64 -8.26 -7.10
C PRO A 222 -1.65 -6.81 -7.61
N VAL A 223 -2.65 -6.02 -7.21
CA VAL A 223 -2.81 -4.61 -7.57
C VAL A 223 -1.59 -3.80 -7.16
N VAL A 224 -1.07 -3.95 -5.94
CA VAL A 224 0.00 -3.09 -5.40
C VAL A 224 1.28 -3.14 -6.24
N GLY A 225 1.63 -4.32 -6.76
CA GLY A 225 2.78 -4.46 -7.66
C GLY A 225 2.58 -3.72 -8.98
N ALA A 226 1.36 -3.75 -9.53
CA ALA A 226 1.02 -3.05 -10.75
C ALA A 226 0.97 -1.52 -10.56
N LEU A 227 0.56 -1.02 -9.38
CA LEU A 227 0.47 0.42 -9.10
C LEU A 227 1.82 1.13 -9.16
N GLN A 228 2.93 0.40 -8.99
CA GLN A 228 4.27 0.98 -9.07
C GLN A 228 4.65 1.41 -10.49
N ASN A 229 3.94 0.95 -11.52
CA ASN A 229 4.29 1.21 -12.91
C ASN A 229 3.36 2.22 -13.62
N ASP A 230 2.26 2.64 -12.99
CA ASP A 230 1.23 3.46 -13.63
C ASP A 230 0.45 4.31 -12.61
N CYS A 231 1.06 5.42 -12.15
CA CYS A 231 0.41 6.30 -11.18
C CYS A 231 -0.79 7.08 -11.72
N ASP A 232 -0.79 7.36 -13.02
CA ASP A 232 -1.75 8.26 -13.65
C ASP A 232 -3.15 7.63 -13.71
N SER A 233 -3.21 6.31 -13.89
CA SER A 233 -4.48 5.55 -13.96
C SER A 233 -5.32 5.60 -12.67
N PHE A 234 -4.73 5.95 -11.52
CA PHE A 234 -5.44 5.86 -10.25
C PHE A 234 -5.29 7.06 -9.30
N ALA A 235 -4.24 7.88 -9.43
CA ALA A 235 -3.93 8.91 -8.45
C ALA A 235 -5.03 9.97 -8.31
N ALA A 236 -5.69 10.33 -9.42
CA ALA A 236 -6.74 11.35 -9.42
C ALA A 236 -7.91 11.00 -8.48
N LEU A 237 -8.33 9.73 -8.43
CA LEU A 237 -9.39 9.27 -7.52
C LEU A 237 -9.00 9.45 -6.06
N LEU A 238 -7.75 9.14 -5.70
CA LEU A 238 -7.29 9.37 -4.33
C LEU A 238 -7.27 10.84 -3.98
N TYR A 239 -6.76 11.69 -4.87
CA TYR A 239 -6.68 13.13 -4.61
C TYR A 239 -8.07 13.77 -4.50
N LEU A 240 -9.04 13.33 -5.31
CA LEU A 240 -10.44 13.77 -5.21
C LEU A 240 -11.05 13.49 -3.83
N HIS A 241 -10.68 12.36 -3.22
CA HIS A 241 -11.20 11.90 -1.93
C HIS A 241 -10.24 12.13 -0.75
N LEU A 242 -9.05 12.69 -0.99
CA LEU A 242 -8.03 12.97 0.03
C LEU A 242 -8.53 13.85 1.19
N PRO A 243 -9.51 14.76 1.02
CA PRO A 243 -10.14 15.46 2.14
C PRO A 243 -10.79 14.56 3.19
N GLU A 244 -11.26 13.37 2.81
CA GLU A 244 -11.80 12.39 3.77
C GLU A 244 -10.71 11.76 4.64
N LEU A 245 -9.43 12.01 4.33
CA LEU A 245 -8.26 11.48 5.01
C LEU A 245 -7.48 12.55 5.79
N GLU A 246 -8.04 13.75 5.98
CA GLU A 246 -7.34 14.85 6.67
C GLU A 246 -6.90 14.49 8.09
N ASP A 247 -7.76 13.79 8.84
CA ASP A 247 -7.46 13.32 10.20
C ASP A 247 -6.36 12.24 10.26
N ARG A 248 -5.96 11.73 9.09
CA ARG A 248 -4.88 10.75 8.92
C ARG A 248 -3.65 11.32 8.25
N ALA A 249 -3.59 12.63 8.03
CA ALA A 249 -2.40 13.27 7.52
C ALA A 249 -1.25 13.14 8.52
N TYR A 250 -0.09 12.71 8.05
CA TYR A 250 1.03 12.35 8.91
C TYR A 250 1.97 13.54 9.17
N LYS A 251 2.55 13.57 10.37
CA LYS A 251 3.64 14.47 10.78
C LYS A 251 4.67 13.67 11.56
N GLY A 252 5.96 13.89 11.29
CA GLY A 252 7.05 13.22 12.00
C GLY A 252 8.03 12.54 11.05
N LEU A 253 8.67 11.48 11.54
CA LEU A 253 9.65 10.70 10.78
C LEU A 253 9.03 9.38 10.32
N ALA A 254 9.32 8.99 9.09
CA ALA A 254 9.02 7.66 8.59
C ALA A 254 10.21 7.14 7.78
N TYR A 255 10.38 5.83 7.73
CA TYR A 255 11.59 5.20 7.24
C TYR A 255 11.28 4.16 6.19
N ARG A 256 12.17 4.06 5.20
CA ARG A 256 12.12 3.06 4.15
C ARG A 256 13.54 2.61 3.81
N GLY A 257 13.77 1.32 3.65
CA GLY A 257 14.99 0.82 3.05
C GLY A 257 15.00 1.08 1.55
N ALA A 258 16.18 1.25 0.96
CA ALA A 258 16.35 1.36 -0.48
C ALA A 258 17.65 0.64 -0.89
N ARG A 259 17.66 0.15 -2.12
CA ARG A 259 18.86 -0.36 -2.78
C ARG A 259 19.16 0.57 -3.92
N MET A 260 20.38 1.11 -3.94
CA MET A 260 20.78 2.10 -4.94
C MET A 260 22.02 1.65 -5.68
N THR A 261 22.07 1.95 -6.97
CA THR A 261 23.31 1.98 -7.74
C THR A 261 24.20 3.14 -7.28
N ASN A 262 25.47 3.16 -7.71
CA ASN A 262 26.33 4.32 -7.47
C ASN A 262 25.77 5.58 -8.14
N ASP A 263 25.14 5.45 -9.30
CA ASP A 263 24.62 6.58 -10.07
C ASP A 263 23.38 7.18 -9.41
N GLU A 264 22.47 6.35 -8.90
CA GLU A 264 21.34 6.82 -8.09
C GLU A 264 21.81 7.52 -6.81
N LEU A 265 22.82 6.97 -6.11
CA LEU A 265 23.38 7.64 -4.94
C LEU A 265 24.01 9.01 -5.30
N ARG A 266 24.73 9.09 -6.43
CA ARG A 266 25.28 10.37 -6.95
C ARG A 266 24.18 11.36 -7.27
N ALA A 267 23.06 10.92 -7.82
CA ALA A 267 21.89 11.75 -8.07
C ALA A 267 21.38 12.42 -6.78
N TYR A 268 21.23 11.67 -5.68
CA TYR A 268 20.88 12.25 -4.38
C TYR A 268 21.95 13.20 -3.84
N GLN A 269 23.24 12.86 -3.99
CA GLN A 269 24.35 13.72 -3.57
C GLN A 269 24.40 15.03 -4.35
N TRP A 270 24.11 14.98 -5.65
CA TRP A 270 23.98 16.17 -6.48
C TRP A 270 22.78 16.99 -6.03
N ALA A 271 21.60 16.37 -5.84
CA ALA A 271 20.41 17.05 -5.37
C ALA A 271 20.60 17.75 -4.01
N LEU A 272 21.38 17.16 -3.09
CA LEU A 272 21.76 17.77 -1.82
C LEU A 272 22.54 19.10 -2.00
N LYS A 273 23.38 19.20 -3.04
CA LYS A 273 24.16 20.41 -3.35
C LYS A 273 23.31 21.49 -4.02
N GLN A 274 22.22 21.12 -4.68
CA GLN A 274 21.36 22.04 -5.41
C GLN A 274 20.36 22.74 -4.47
N ARG A 275 20.53 24.05 -4.24
CA ARG A 275 19.60 24.82 -3.42
C ARG A 275 18.27 25.03 -4.13
N GLY A 276 17.17 24.74 -3.44
CA GLY A 276 15.81 25.03 -3.89
C GLY A 276 15.15 23.97 -4.77
N ARG A 277 15.94 23.03 -5.32
CA ARG A 277 15.41 21.94 -6.13
C ARG A 277 14.62 20.94 -5.29
N VAL A 278 13.60 20.35 -5.90
CA VAL A 278 12.70 19.39 -5.24
C VAL A 278 12.58 18.10 -6.06
N LEU A 279 12.62 16.98 -5.36
CA LEU A 279 12.31 15.65 -5.86
C LEU A 279 10.80 15.43 -5.75
N GLU A 280 10.21 14.82 -6.76
CA GLU A 280 8.80 14.42 -6.78
C GLU A 280 8.69 12.89 -6.73
N THR A 281 7.81 12.36 -5.87
CA THR A 281 7.51 10.93 -5.86
C THR A 281 6.61 10.56 -7.04
N ARG A 282 6.86 9.42 -7.70
CA ARG A 282 6.04 8.94 -8.81
C ARG A 282 5.21 7.72 -8.49
N THR A 283 5.55 7.01 -7.41
CA THR A 283 4.83 5.81 -7.00
C THR A 283 4.43 5.89 -5.53
N PHE A 284 3.57 4.97 -5.10
CA PHE A 284 3.29 4.84 -3.67
C PHE A 284 4.53 4.39 -2.92
N GLN A 285 4.85 5.11 -1.85
CA GLN A 285 5.93 4.73 -0.95
C GLN A 285 5.36 4.38 0.41
N SER A 286 5.25 3.08 0.68
CA SER A 286 5.05 2.60 2.03
C SER A 286 6.31 2.83 2.87
N MET A 287 6.11 3.31 4.08
CA MET A 287 7.15 3.61 5.06
C MET A 287 6.70 3.10 6.43
N SER A 288 7.65 2.80 7.31
CA SER A 288 7.34 2.48 8.71
C SER A 288 7.73 3.65 9.61
N LYS A 289 6.90 3.95 10.63
CA LYS A 289 7.32 4.84 11.73
C LYS A 289 8.46 4.25 12.55
N ASN A 290 8.59 2.92 12.54
CA ASN A 290 9.63 2.20 13.26
C ASN A 290 10.88 2.01 12.40
N GLU A 291 11.94 2.75 12.72
CA GLU A 291 13.21 2.67 12.02
C GLU A 291 13.78 1.25 11.97
N LYS A 292 13.68 0.48 13.07
CA LYS A 292 14.22 -0.89 13.13
C LYS A 292 13.50 -1.82 12.17
N VAL A 293 12.19 -1.61 11.96
CA VAL A 293 11.40 -2.38 11.00
C VAL A 293 11.90 -2.08 9.59
N ALA A 294 11.95 -0.80 9.18
CA ALA A 294 12.44 -0.39 7.86
C ALA A 294 13.88 -0.86 7.57
N LEU A 295 14.74 -0.84 8.59
CA LEU A 295 16.14 -1.22 8.49
C LEU A 295 16.37 -2.72 8.23
N ARG A 296 15.43 -3.59 8.63
CA ARG A 296 15.47 -5.02 8.27
C ARG A 296 15.41 -5.21 6.75
N PHE A 297 14.67 -4.34 6.06
CA PHE A 297 14.54 -4.37 4.61
C PHE A 297 15.78 -3.81 3.93
N ALA A 298 16.37 -2.72 4.43
CA ALA A 298 17.62 -2.17 3.87
C ALA A 298 18.80 -3.18 3.84
N ASN A 299 18.86 -4.13 4.77
CA ASN A 299 20.04 -4.98 5.03
C ASN A 299 19.99 -6.41 4.47
N ASN A 300 19.11 -6.71 3.51
CA ASN A 300 18.94 -8.09 3.06
C ASN A 300 20.19 -8.60 2.28
N LYS A 301 20.94 -9.51 2.92
CA LYS A 301 22.29 -10.02 2.59
C LYS A 301 22.43 -10.79 1.26
N LYS A 302 21.37 -10.89 0.45
CA LYS A 302 21.32 -11.81 -0.70
C LYS A 302 22.12 -11.33 -1.93
N TYR A 303 22.64 -10.10 -1.94
CA TYR A 303 23.34 -9.53 -3.11
C TYR A 303 24.54 -8.67 -2.69
N GLU A 304 25.71 -8.88 -3.29
CA GLU A 304 26.96 -8.12 -3.04
C GLU A 304 26.94 -6.69 -3.62
N LYS A 305 25.99 -6.40 -4.51
CA LYS A 305 25.63 -5.07 -5.05
C LYS A 305 24.11 -5.13 -5.27
N PRO A 306 23.28 -4.19 -4.76
CA PRO A 306 23.47 -2.73 -4.71
C PRO A 306 23.78 -2.14 -3.31
N ILE A 307 24.05 -0.84 -3.23
CA ILE A 307 24.32 -0.09 -1.99
C ILE A 307 23.07 -0.10 -1.10
N SER A 308 23.24 -0.47 0.17
CA SER A 308 22.17 -0.41 1.16
C SER A 308 21.97 1.03 1.64
N VAL A 309 20.75 1.54 1.49
CA VAL A 309 20.38 2.89 1.91
C VAL A 309 19.16 2.83 2.83
N LEU A 310 19.16 3.64 3.88
CA LEU A 310 17.97 3.94 4.67
C LEU A 310 17.50 5.36 4.32
N LEU A 311 16.35 5.44 3.65
CA LEU A 311 15.65 6.69 3.42
C LEU A 311 14.91 7.10 4.71
N SER A 312 15.18 8.31 5.17
CA SER A 312 14.50 8.94 6.31
C SER A 312 13.64 10.09 5.77
N PHE A 313 12.33 9.90 5.76
CA PHE A 313 11.37 10.92 5.33
C PHE A 313 10.96 11.75 6.53
N TYR A 314 11.25 13.05 6.48
CA TYR A 314 10.93 13.99 7.53
C TYR A 314 9.80 14.93 7.10
N PHE A 315 8.70 14.89 7.85
CA PHE A 315 7.52 15.74 7.67
C PHE A 315 7.46 16.75 8.82
N PRO A 316 8.07 17.97 8.66
CA PRO A 316 8.10 18.98 9.71
C PRO A 316 6.71 19.53 10.06
N GLU A 317 5.82 19.53 9.07
CA GLU A 317 4.41 19.90 9.19
C GLU A 317 3.53 18.70 8.82
N VAL A 318 2.23 18.81 9.10
CA VAL A 318 1.23 17.82 8.69
C VAL A 318 1.18 17.73 7.17
N CYS A 319 1.53 16.57 6.63
CA CYS A 319 1.56 16.28 5.20
C CYS A 319 0.38 15.40 4.82
N ARG A 320 -0.55 15.94 4.02
CA ARG A 320 -1.80 15.24 3.67
C ARG A 320 -1.61 14.09 2.70
N THR A 321 -0.54 14.11 1.92
CA THR A 321 -0.18 13.04 1.00
C THR A 321 0.66 11.95 1.66
N ALA A 322 1.04 12.13 2.93
CA ALA A 322 1.53 11.06 3.80
C ALA A 322 0.37 10.60 4.68
N ILE A 323 -0.17 9.42 4.40
CA ILE A 323 -1.37 8.89 5.05
C ILE A 323 -0.94 7.92 6.14
N ASP A 324 -1.30 8.24 7.37
CA ASP A 324 -1.17 7.37 8.52
C ASP A 324 -2.15 6.19 8.42
N LEU A 325 -1.63 4.97 8.30
CA LEU A 325 -2.42 3.75 8.21
C LEU A 325 -2.59 3.07 9.57
N THR A 326 -2.13 3.69 10.67
CA THR A 326 -2.12 3.07 12.01
C THR A 326 -3.40 3.28 12.83
N LYS A 327 -4.32 4.13 12.37
CA LYS A 327 -5.61 4.32 13.03
C LYS A 327 -6.70 4.64 12.01
N ILE A 328 -7.46 3.64 11.53
CA ILE A 328 -8.60 3.89 10.63
C ILE A 328 -9.84 4.35 11.42
N SER A 329 -10.11 3.72 12.56
CA SER A 329 -11.17 4.12 13.50
C SER A 329 -10.93 3.49 14.88
N ASP A 330 -11.73 3.84 15.88
CA ASP A 330 -11.69 3.18 17.20
C ASP A 330 -12.00 1.67 17.16
N ARG A 331 -12.58 1.19 16.04
CA ARG A 331 -12.96 -0.23 15.85
C ARG A 331 -12.14 -0.94 14.77
N LEU A 332 -11.36 -0.20 14.00
CA LEU A 332 -10.55 -0.72 12.92
C LEU A 332 -9.19 -0.01 13.01
N LEU A 333 -8.26 -0.61 13.75
CA LEU A 333 -7.05 0.09 14.10
C LEU A 333 -6.15 0.30 12.87
N ASN A 334 -5.95 -0.66 11.98
CA ASN A 334 -4.96 -0.49 10.90
C ASN A 334 -5.46 -0.93 9.53
N LEU A 335 -4.95 -0.29 8.46
CA LEU A 335 -5.11 -0.78 7.08
C LEU A 335 -4.05 -1.81 6.74
N SER A 336 -2.85 -1.65 7.32
CA SER A 336 -1.92 -2.74 7.42
C SER A 336 -2.57 -3.84 8.25
N GLU A 337 -2.54 -5.08 7.77
CA GLU A 337 -3.05 -6.22 8.53
C GLU A 337 -2.16 -6.58 9.74
N PHE A 338 -1.17 -5.73 10.03
CA PHE A 338 -0.04 -5.93 10.92
C PHE A 338 0.16 -4.67 11.76
N PRO A 339 -0.45 -4.62 12.96
CA PRO A 339 -0.42 -3.42 13.81
C PRO A 339 0.97 -2.90 14.16
N GLU A 340 1.96 -3.80 14.23
CA GLU A 340 3.34 -3.47 14.56
C GLU A 340 4.11 -2.74 13.44
N GLU A 341 3.59 -2.73 12.21
CA GLU A 341 4.28 -2.07 11.09
C GLU A 341 4.26 -0.54 11.22
N GLU A 342 3.30 0.00 11.95
CA GLU A 342 3.02 1.42 12.08
C GLU A 342 3.16 2.14 10.72
N GLU A 343 2.46 1.63 9.70
CA GLU A 343 2.65 2.03 8.30
C GLU A 343 2.18 3.47 8.03
N VAL A 344 2.99 4.21 7.28
CA VAL A 344 2.63 5.47 6.65
C VAL A 344 2.81 5.29 5.15
N THR A 345 1.76 5.49 4.37
CA THR A 345 1.83 5.42 2.91
C THR A 345 1.89 6.82 2.32
N LEU A 346 2.91 7.06 1.51
CA LEU A 346 3.11 8.29 0.77
C LEU A 346 2.50 8.16 -0.62
N LEU A 347 1.73 9.16 -1.03
CA LEU A 347 1.18 9.24 -2.37
C LEU A 347 2.24 9.70 -3.39
N PRO A 348 2.08 9.34 -4.68
CA PRO A 348 2.74 10.04 -5.79
C PRO A 348 2.52 11.55 -5.72
N PHE A 349 3.33 12.32 -6.45
CA PHE A 349 3.30 13.77 -6.51
C PHE A 349 3.57 14.48 -5.17
N THR A 350 4.28 13.81 -4.26
CA THR A 350 4.74 14.43 -3.00
C THR A 350 6.16 14.94 -3.15
N LEU A 351 6.39 16.20 -2.76
CA LEU A 351 7.67 16.87 -2.96
C LEU A 351 8.59 16.76 -1.75
N PHE A 352 9.89 16.58 -2.02
CA PHE A 352 10.95 16.49 -1.02
C PHE A 352 12.20 17.24 -1.45
N GLN A 353 12.97 17.71 -0.49
CA GLN A 353 14.35 18.14 -0.71
C GLN A 353 15.30 17.15 -0.02
N VAL A 354 16.41 16.83 -0.66
CA VAL A 354 17.51 16.10 -0.02
C VAL A 354 18.19 17.04 0.97
N SER A 355 18.12 16.69 2.25
CA SER A 355 18.55 17.56 3.35
C SER A 355 19.83 17.08 4.05
N ALA A 356 20.11 15.77 4.01
CA ALA A 356 21.35 15.21 4.52
C ALA A 356 21.64 13.85 3.88
N ILE A 357 22.92 13.53 3.71
CA ILE A 357 23.40 12.18 3.36
C ILE A 357 24.54 11.84 4.31
N ASN A 358 24.36 10.78 5.10
CA ASN A 358 25.32 10.31 6.09
C ASN A 358 25.71 8.87 5.82
N VAL A 359 26.96 8.49 6.13
CA VAL A 359 27.37 7.09 6.15
C VAL A 359 27.26 6.58 7.58
N ASP A 360 26.59 5.44 7.78
CA ASP A 360 26.47 4.83 9.10
C ASP A 360 27.85 4.32 9.56
N ALA A 361 28.45 5.02 10.53
CA ALA A 361 29.76 4.68 11.07
C ALA A 361 29.81 3.29 11.73
N THR A 362 28.66 2.77 12.17
CA THR A 362 28.56 1.48 12.85
C THR A 362 28.39 0.30 11.88
N ARG A 363 28.02 0.58 10.62
CA ARG A 363 27.76 -0.43 9.59
C ARG A 363 28.41 -0.02 8.27
N LYS A 364 29.56 -0.63 7.98
CA LYS A 364 30.32 -0.39 6.75
C LYS A 364 29.39 -0.48 5.52
N ASN A 365 29.36 0.59 4.72
CA ASN A 365 28.62 0.73 3.45
C ASN A 365 27.09 0.90 3.54
N GLN A 366 26.54 1.31 4.69
CA GLN A 366 25.13 1.73 4.77
C GLN A 366 25.04 3.26 4.73
N TYR A 367 24.29 3.80 3.76
CA TYR A 367 23.99 5.22 3.68
C TYR A 367 22.64 5.54 4.34
N ARG A 368 22.52 6.74 4.88
CA ARG A 368 21.25 7.34 5.29
C ARG A 368 21.03 8.61 4.49
N ILE A 369 19.91 8.67 3.77
CA ILE A 369 19.49 9.86 3.03
C ILE A 369 18.26 10.43 3.73
N THR A 370 18.32 11.71 4.10
CA THR A 370 17.20 12.41 4.75
C THR A 370 16.49 13.28 3.72
N LEU A 371 15.21 12.98 3.50
CA LEU A 371 14.32 13.70 2.60
C LEU A 371 13.36 14.54 3.44
N THR A 372 13.46 15.86 3.35
CA THR A 372 12.56 16.77 4.06
C THR A 372 11.40 17.13 3.14
N ASN A 373 10.16 16.90 3.59
CA ASN A 373 8.97 17.22 2.81
C ASN A 373 8.88 18.71 2.53
N VAL A 374 8.53 19.05 1.28
CA VAL A 374 8.29 20.42 0.83
C VAL A 374 6.80 20.56 0.51
N PRO A 375 6.00 21.23 1.36
CA PRO A 375 4.57 21.38 1.11
C PRO A 375 4.31 22.17 -0.18
N VAL A 376 3.44 21.62 -1.04
CA VAL A 376 2.98 22.24 -2.28
C VAL A 376 2.25 23.57 -2.02
N LYS A 377 1.65 23.74 -0.83
CA LYS A 377 0.96 24.97 -0.41
C LYS A 377 1.75 26.23 -0.78
N ASN A 378 1.12 27.13 -1.53
CA ASN A 378 1.54 28.53 -1.58
C ASN A 378 1.04 29.21 -0.29
N ASN A 379 1.95 29.67 0.56
CA ASN A 379 1.63 30.49 1.74
C ASN A 379 1.22 31.93 1.35
N SER A 380 0.51 32.10 0.25
CA SER A 380 0.17 33.42 -0.27
C SER A 380 -0.96 33.32 -1.28
N ILE A 381 -2.19 33.47 -0.79
CA ILE A 381 -3.19 34.42 -1.32
C ILE A 381 -3.83 35.10 -0.12
#